data_AF-G2X5U5-F1
#
_entry.id   AF-G2X5U5-F1
#
_cell.length_a   1.000
_cell.length_b   1.000
_cell.length_c   1.000
_cell.angle_alpha   90.00
_cell.angle_beta   90.00
_cell.angle_gamma   90.00
#
_symmetry.space_group_name_H-M   'P 1'
#
loop_
_entity.id
_entity.type
_entity.pdbx_description
1 polymer ?
#
loop_
_entity_poly.entity_id
_entity_poly.type
_entity_poly.pdbx_seq_one_letter_code
_entity_poly.pdbx_strand_id
1 'polypeptide(L)'
;MGGFYTQYLESLCRRRGWQDPTYECYRDPSGFTCLVLVNGREYQTDLAYQSDVLAQENAAMRAFMVCRNFSVNGGMLARNGIVQGLPATEAPRRSSKKSRHMASSQRDNRRSGHHSSSSSTASFE
;
A
#
# COMPACT_ATOMS: atom_id res chain seq x y z
N MET A 1 -11.74 6.12 29.85
CA MET A 1 -10.66 5.19 29.46
C MET A 1 -10.88 4.84 28.01
N GLY A 2 -9.94 5.17 27.12
CA GLY A 2 -10.03 4.74 25.71
C GLY A 2 -9.78 3.23 25.62
N GLY A 3 -10.50 2.55 24.73
CA GLY A 3 -10.32 1.12 24.54
C GLY A 3 -9.02 0.78 23.79
N PHE A 4 -8.60 -0.47 23.84
CA PHE A 4 -7.32 -0.91 23.28
C PHE A 4 -7.23 -0.66 21.77
N TYR A 5 -8.31 -0.90 21.03
CA TYR A 5 -8.33 -0.75 19.58
C TYR A 5 -8.33 0.72 19.14
N THR A 6 -8.91 1.63 19.92
CA THR A 6 -8.79 3.07 19.64
C THR A 6 -7.33 3.54 19.61
N GLN A 7 -6.53 3.14 20.60
CA GLN A 7 -5.10 3.46 20.66
C GLN A 7 -4.30 2.80 19.52
N TYR A 8 -4.65 1.57 19.16
CA TYR A 8 -4.00 0.87 18.04
C TYR A 8 -4.28 1.55 16.70
N LEU A 9 -5.51 2.02 16.49
CA LEU A 9 -5.92 2.73 15.29
C LEU A 9 -5.20 4.07 15.16
N GLU A 10 -5.12 4.85 16.25
CA GLU A 10 -4.36 6.11 16.30
C GLU A 10 -2.89 5.86 15.96
N SER A 11 -2.28 4.86 16.59
CA SER A 11 -0.88 4.50 16.33
C SER A 11 -0.64 4.00 14.90
N LEU A 12 -1.64 3.40 14.26
CA LEU A 12 -1.58 2.98 12.86
C LEU A 12 -1.64 4.19 11.92
N CYS A 13 -2.57 5.12 12.18
CA CYS A 13 -2.73 6.34 11.39
C CYS A 13 -1.45 7.18 11.44
N ARG A 14 -0.89 7.37 12.64
CA ARG A 14 0.35 8.11 12.85
C ARG A 14 1.55 7.49 12.11
N ARG A 15 1.68 6.16 12.11
CA ARG A 15 2.74 5.45 11.37
C ARG A 15 2.61 5.56 9.86
N ARG A 16 1.40 5.78 9.36
CA ARG A 16 1.09 5.91 7.92
C ARG A 16 1.00 7.35 7.44
N GLY A 17 1.11 8.33 8.34
CA GLY A 17 0.88 9.74 8.02
C GLY A 17 -0.57 10.05 7.65
N TRP A 18 -1.52 9.21 8.07
CA TRP A 18 -2.94 9.47 7.89
C TRP A 18 -3.44 10.44 8.98
N GLN A 19 -4.54 11.14 8.68
CA GLN A 19 -5.25 11.91 9.69
C GLN A 19 -5.71 11.00 10.82
N ASP A 20 -5.78 11.56 12.03
CA ASP A 20 -6.26 10.85 13.20
C ASP A 20 -7.70 10.35 12.99
N PRO A 21 -8.03 9.15 13.49
CA PRO A 21 -9.35 8.58 13.30
C PRO A 21 -10.41 9.39 14.06
N THR A 22 -11.54 9.67 13.41
CA THR A 22 -12.69 10.32 14.06
C THR A 22 -13.76 9.31 14.39
N TYR A 23 -14.41 9.51 15.53
CA TYR A 23 -15.43 8.62 16.08
C TYR A 23 -16.75 9.37 16.22
N GLU A 24 -17.81 8.81 15.69
CA GLU A 24 -19.17 9.29 15.89
C GLU A 24 -20.02 8.16 16.46
N CYS A 25 -20.53 8.36 17.67
CA CYS A 25 -21.40 7.40 18.35
C CYS A 25 -22.85 7.86 18.25
N TYR A 26 -23.71 6.98 17.76
CA TYR A 26 -25.14 7.23 17.65
C TYR A 26 -25.90 6.32 18.60
N ARG A 27 -26.91 6.88 19.25
CA ARG A 27 -27.85 6.14 20.09
C ARG A 27 -29.15 5.98 19.32
N ASP A 28 -29.55 4.73 19.15
CA ASP A 28 -30.81 4.31 18.54
C ASP A 28 -31.68 3.63 19.61
N PRO A 29 -33.02 3.60 19.48
CA PRO A 29 -33.87 2.76 20.32
C PRO A 29 -33.43 1.28 20.39
N SER A 30 -32.78 0.74 19.35
CA SER A 30 -32.24 -0.63 19.37
C SER A 30 -30.90 -0.79 20.10
N GLY A 31 -30.21 0.30 20.45
CA GLY A 31 -28.91 0.28 21.13
C GLY A 31 -27.94 1.36 20.62
N PHE A 32 -26.64 1.13 20.77
CA PHE A 32 -25.58 2.06 20.41
C PHE A 32 -24.83 1.57 19.17
N THR A 33 -24.63 2.46 18.20
CA THR A 33 -23.78 2.20 17.05
C THR A 33 -22.67 3.23 17.01
N CYS A 34 -21.55 2.90 16.37
CA CYS A 34 -20.45 3.84 16.21
C CYS A 34 -19.89 3.75 14.79
N LEU A 35 -19.57 4.90 14.24
CA LEU A 35 -18.92 5.11 12.95
C LEU A 35 -17.50 5.63 13.20
N VAL A 36 -16.53 5.04 12.50
CA VAL A 36 -15.12 5.44 12.55
C VAL A 36 -14.67 5.82 11.15
N LEU A 37 -14.15 7.03 11.01
CA LEU A 37 -13.56 7.49 9.75
C LEU A 37 -12.05 7.37 9.82
N VAL A 38 -11.46 6.62 8.88
CA VAL A 38 -10.01 6.45 8.75
C VAL A 38 -9.61 6.68 7.31
N ASN A 39 -8.81 7.71 7.06
CA ASN A 39 -8.26 8.00 5.72
C ASN A 39 -9.35 8.04 4.63
N GLY A 40 -10.48 8.69 4.92
CA GLY A 40 -11.63 8.79 4.01
C GLY A 40 -12.47 7.53 3.85
N ARG A 41 -12.28 6.52 4.71
CA ARG A 41 -13.11 5.30 4.75
C ARG A 41 -13.88 5.22 6.05
N GLU A 42 -15.18 4.97 5.93
CA GLU A 42 -16.10 4.88 7.05
C GLU A 42 -16.29 3.42 7.45
N TYR A 43 -16.28 3.18 8.77
CA TYR A 43 -16.45 1.86 9.37
C TYR A 43 -17.50 1.94 10.46
N GLN A 44 -18.65 1.34 10.22
CA GLN A 44 -19.73 1.24 11.20
C GLN A 44 -19.78 -0.15 11.82
N THR A 45 -20.25 -0.23 13.07
CA THR A 45 -20.67 -1.47 13.73
C THR A 45 -21.81 -2.17 12.97
N ASP A 46 -21.74 -3.49 12.77
CA ASP A 46 -22.82 -4.27 12.12
C ASP A 46 -24.09 -4.37 12.96
N LEU A 47 -23.95 -4.24 14.28
CA LEU A 47 -24.97 -4.53 15.27
C LEU A 47 -25.07 -3.34 16.22
N ALA A 48 -26.25 -3.16 16.84
CA ALA A 48 -26.40 -2.23 17.96
C ALA A 48 -25.87 -2.89 19.25
N TYR A 49 -25.03 -2.15 19.98
CA TYR A 49 -24.41 -2.57 21.24
C TYR A 49 -25.15 -1.97 22.45
N GLN A 50 -24.87 -2.50 23.64
CA GLN A 50 -25.52 -2.05 24.87
C GLN A 50 -24.95 -0.75 25.44
N SER A 51 -23.73 -0.36 25.06
CA SER A 51 -23.10 0.90 25.48
C SER A 51 -22.32 1.55 24.34
N ASP A 52 -22.10 2.86 24.47
CA ASP A 52 -21.29 3.66 23.55
C ASP A 52 -19.83 3.17 23.51
N VAL A 53 -19.27 2.83 24.67
CA VAL A 53 -17.88 2.33 24.78
C VAL A 53 -17.72 1.01 24.02
N LEU A 54 -18.69 0.10 24.13
CA LEU A 54 -18.66 -1.17 23.38
C LEU A 54 -18.80 -0.93 21.88
N ALA A 55 -19.73 -0.05 21.46
CA ALA A 55 -19.90 0.29 20.06
C ALA A 55 -18.62 0.89 19.47
N GLN A 56 -18.01 1.84 20.18
CA GLN A 56 -16.79 2.51 19.76
C GLN A 56 -15.61 1.55 19.63
N GLU A 57 -15.42 0.68 20.63
CA GLU A 57 -14.31 -0.28 20.60
C GLU A 57 -14.49 -1.34 19.50
N ASN A 58 -15.71 -1.80 19.26
CA ASN A 58 -16.00 -2.73 18.17
C ASN A 58 -15.84 -2.06 16.79
N ALA A 59 -16.25 -0.80 16.65
CA ALA A 59 -16.02 -0.05 15.43
C ALA A 59 -14.52 0.17 15.17
N ALA A 60 -13.76 0.52 16.21
CA ALA A 60 -12.30 0.66 16.15
C ALA A 60 -11.61 -0.66 15.78
N MET A 61 -12.06 -1.78 16.34
CA MET A 61 -11.54 -3.12 16.02
C MET A 61 -11.72 -3.44 14.53
N ARG A 62 -12.92 -3.19 13.98
CA ARG A 62 -13.23 -3.40 12.55
C ARG A 62 -12.36 -2.54 11.67
N ALA A 63 -12.32 -1.24 11.94
CA ALA A 63 -11.46 -0.30 11.24
C ALA A 63 -10.01 -0.77 11.30
N PHE A 64 -9.51 -1.21 12.46
CA PHE A 64 -8.12 -1.65 12.61
C PHE A 64 -7.82 -2.91 11.79
N MET A 65 -8.68 -3.93 11.84
CA MET A 65 -8.48 -5.18 11.10
C MET A 65 -8.50 -4.97 9.58
N VAL A 66 -9.31 -4.04 9.10
CA VAL A 66 -9.33 -3.68 7.68
C VAL A 66 -8.13 -2.79 7.34
N CYS A 67 -7.86 -1.76 8.15
CA CYS A 67 -6.85 -0.76 7.88
C CYS A 67 -5.41 -1.27 7.97
N ARG A 68 -5.14 -2.23 8.86
CA ARG A 68 -3.82 -2.87 8.95
C ARG A 68 -3.43 -3.59 7.65
N ASN A 69 -4.41 -4.04 6.88
CA ASN A 69 -4.21 -4.76 5.63
C ASN A 69 -4.24 -3.86 4.39
N PHE A 70 -4.57 -2.56 4.51
CA PHE A 70 -4.41 -1.66 3.36
C PHE A 70 -2.94 -1.56 3.00
N SER A 71 -2.58 -1.98 1.79
CA SER A 71 -1.32 -1.60 1.20
C SER A 71 -1.33 -0.08 0.96
N VAL A 72 -0.25 0.61 1.33
CA VAL A 72 -0.02 2.05 1.08
C VAL A 72 -0.12 2.42 -0.41
N ASN A 73 -0.21 1.44 -1.31
CA ASN A 73 -0.33 1.62 -2.75
C ASN A 73 -1.73 1.36 -3.33
N GLY A 74 -2.77 1.10 -2.51
CA GLY A 74 -4.11 0.87 -3.05
C GLY A 74 -4.15 -0.25 -4.09
N GLY A 75 -3.89 -1.50 -3.68
CA GLY A 75 -4.16 -2.64 -4.55
C GLY A 75 -3.24 -2.84 -5.76
N MET A 76 -2.07 -2.21 -5.84
CA MET A 76 -1.02 -2.72 -6.74
C MET A 76 -0.33 -3.94 -6.12
N LEU A 77 -1.01 -5.07 -6.16
CA LEU A 77 -0.29 -6.32 -6.42
C LEU A 77 0.43 -6.07 -7.74
N ALA A 78 1.76 -5.88 -7.70
CA ALA A 78 2.59 -5.87 -8.88
C ALA A 78 2.54 -7.27 -9.51
N ARG A 79 1.44 -7.63 -10.17
CA ARG A 79 1.29 -8.92 -10.83
C ARG A 79 2.08 -8.99 -12.15
N ASN A 80 2.65 -7.89 -12.64
CA ASN A 80 3.41 -7.89 -13.90
C ASN A 80 4.63 -6.95 -13.94
N GLY A 81 5.30 -6.72 -12.81
CA GLY A 81 6.68 -6.18 -12.78
C GLY A 81 7.01 -5.02 -13.73
N ILE A 82 6.70 -3.78 -13.36
CA ILE A 82 7.44 -2.58 -13.79
C ILE A 82 7.42 -1.58 -12.63
N VAL A 83 8.61 -1.15 -12.22
CA VAL A 83 8.84 -0.06 -11.26
C VAL A 83 8.69 1.28 -11.99
N GLN A 84 7.68 2.06 -11.63
CA GLN A 84 7.51 3.49 -11.95
C GLN A 84 6.88 4.13 -10.70
N GLY A 85 7.39 5.20 -10.09
CA GLY A 85 8.40 6.14 -10.51
C GLY A 85 8.89 6.98 -9.32
N LEU A 86 9.81 7.86 -9.66
CA LEU A 86 10.73 8.64 -8.83
C LEU A 86 10.03 9.63 -7.87
N PRO A 87 10.68 10.04 -6.75
CA PRO A 87 10.13 11.07 -5.88
C PRO A 87 10.06 12.42 -6.62
N ALA A 88 8.87 13.02 -6.63
CA ALA A 88 8.67 14.39 -7.07
C ALA A 88 9.20 15.34 -6.00
N THR A 89 10.34 15.99 -6.26
CA THR A 89 10.66 17.26 -5.62
C THR A 89 11.11 18.28 -6.67
N GLU A 90 10.40 19.39 -6.68
CA GLU A 90 10.55 20.51 -7.58
C GLU A 90 11.77 21.37 -7.19
N ALA A 91 12.62 21.72 -8.15
CA ALA A 91 13.41 22.95 -8.14
C ALA A 91 14.02 23.24 -9.53
N PRO A 92 13.83 24.43 -10.12
CA PRO A 92 14.46 24.80 -11.39
C PRO A 92 15.76 25.57 -11.12
N ARG A 93 16.93 24.96 -11.38
CA ARG A 93 18.21 25.69 -11.40
C ARG A 93 19.10 25.21 -12.56
N ARG A 94 19.41 26.19 -13.41
CA ARG A 94 20.25 26.21 -14.62
C ARG A 94 21.66 25.62 -14.44
N SER A 95 22.14 24.90 -15.46
CA SER A 95 23.54 24.78 -15.97
C SER A 95 23.71 23.39 -16.62
N SER A 96 24.47 23.11 -17.67
CA SER A 96 25.30 23.85 -18.62
C SER A 96 25.81 22.80 -19.62
N LYS A 97 25.78 23.13 -20.93
CA LYS A 97 26.71 22.69 -21.99
C LYS A 97 26.91 21.18 -22.28
N LYS A 98 26.43 20.80 -23.47
CA LYS A 98 27.20 20.29 -24.63
C LYS A 98 28.22 19.16 -24.39
N SER A 99 27.97 18.01 -25.01
CA SER A 99 29.02 17.31 -25.77
C SER A 99 28.43 16.45 -26.89
N ARG A 100 28.90 16.71 -28.12
CA ARG A 100 28.81 15.86 -29.30
C ARG A 100 30.21 15.27 -29.53
N HIS A 101 30.27 14.15 -30.26
CA HIS A 101 31.46 13.41 -30.73
C HIS A 101 32.04 12.45 -29.66
N MET A 102 32.41 11.19 -29.96
CA MET A 102 33.21 10.71 -31.08
C MET A 102 33.00 9.19 -31.29
N ALA A 103 33.04 8.73 -32.54
CA ALA A 103 33.17 7.33 -32.91
C ALA A 103 34.64 6.88 -32.83
N SER A 104 34.92 5.68 -32.31
CA SER A 104 36.14 4.95 -32.64
C SER A 104 35.94 3.43 -32.51
N SER A 105 36.39 2.76 -33.55
CA SER A 105 36.35 1.34 -33.89
C SER A 105 37.31 0.44 -33.12
N GLN A 106 36.96 -0.87 -33.09
CA GLN A 106 37.80 -2.08 -32.98
C GLN A 106 38.56 -2.34 -31.68
N ARG A 107 38.37 -3.53 -31.07
CA ARG A 107 39.18 -4.75 -31.34
C ARG A 107 38.69 -5.95 -30.53
N ASP A 108 38.79 -7.10 -31.20
CA ASP A 108 38.57 -8.49 -30.82
C ASP A 108 39.21 -8.94 -29.49
N ASN A 109 38.51 -9.85 -28.77
CA ASN A 109 39.17 -11.03 -28.21
C ASN A 109 38.20 -12.22 -27.94
N ARG A 110 38.09 -13.08 -28.95
CA ARG A 110 38.15 -14.55 -28.90
C ARG A 110 37.79 -15.26 -27.58
N ARG A 111 36.67 -16.00 -27.56
CA ARG A 111 36.58 -17.36 -26.98
C ARG A 111 35.59 -18.24 -27.77
N SER A 112 36.13 -19.01 -28.70
CA SER A 112 35.66 -20.33 -29.15
C SER A 112 35.46 -21.26 -27.94
N GLY A 113 34.57 -22.24 -27.86
CA GLY A 113 33.63 -22.86 -28.80
C GLY A 113 33.23 -24.23 -28.21
N HIS A 114 32.17 -24.83 -28.76
CA HIS A 114 31.79 -26.25 -28.69
C HIS A 114 31.08 -26.74 -27.42
N HIS A 115 29.76 -26.95 -27.53
CA HIS A 115 29.18 -28.28 -27.74
C HIS A 115 27.72 -28.15 -28.18
N SER A 116 27.38 -28.86 -29.26
CA SER A 116 26.04 -28.93 -29.86
C SER A 116 25.32 -30.21 -29.44
N SER A 117 23.98 -30.14 -29.55
CA SER A 117 23.03 -31.25 -29.78
C SER A 117 22.67 -32.09 -28.54
N SER A 118 21.39 -32.31 -28.21
CA SER A 118 20.42 -33.01 -29.06
C SER A 118 18.94 -32.72 -28.73
N SER A 119 18.11 -32.75 -29.77
CA SER A 119 16.64 -32.69 -29.77
C SER A 119 15.97 -34.00 -29.32
N SER A 120 14.72 -33.93 -28.82
CA SER A 120 13.56 -34.86 -29.00
C SER A 120 12.40 -34.39 -28.07
N THR A 121 11.30 -33.78 -28.52
CA THR A 121 10.05 -34.32 -29.10
C THR A 121 9.29 -35.38 -28.26
N ALA A 122 8.18 -34.98 -27.63
CA ALA A 122 6.89 -35.69 -27.47
C ALA A 122 5.96 -34.74 -26.68
N SER A 123 4.95 -34.06 -27.25
CA SER A 123 3.65 -34.51 -27.77
C SER A 123 2.75 -35.21 -26.74
N PHE A 124 1.65 -34.50 -26.42
CA PHE A 124 0.35 -34.82 -25.80
C PHE A 124 -0.02 -36.29 -25.52
N GLU A 125 -0.38 -36.61 -24.26
CA GLU A 125 -1.75 -36.84 -23.75
C GLU A 125 -1.73 -36.86 -22.20
#